data_AF-A0A946DUB4-F1
#
_entry.id   AF-A0A946DUB4-F1
#
_cell.length_a   1.000
_cell.length_b   1.000
_cell.length_c   1.000
_cell.angle_alpha   90.00
_cell.angle_beta   90.00
_cell.angle_gamma   90.00
#
_symmetry.space_group_name_H-M   'P 1'
#
loop_
_entity.id
_entity.type
_entity.pdbx_description
1 polymer ?
#
loop_
_entity_poly.entity_id
_entity_poly.type
_entity_poly.pdbx_seq_one_letter_code
_entity_poly.pdbx_strand_id
1 'polypeptide(L)'
;MVVDLNVLSPESCNDCGLCCEGIGSPVLWYTSSHETMAGHPFRPEGLPAELAAEIDAAFGGLFRGQEPQESCLWYDAERRCCRHYEWRPQVCRDYELGGRACLERREIERDSRAD
;
A
#
# COMPACT_ATOMS: atom_id res chain seq x y z
N MET A 1 -39.66 6.05 8.86
CA MET A 1 -39.04 4.91 8.16
C MET A 1 -37.60 5.30 7.94
N VAL A 2 -36.67 4.76 8.72
CA VAL A 2 -35.24 5.00 8.52
C VAL A 2 -34.82 3.99 7.47
N VAL A 3 -34.43 4.47 6.30
CA VAL A 3 -33.83 3.62 5.28
C VAL A 3 -32.38 3.44 5.74
N ASP A 4 -32.11 2.33 6.42
CA ASP A 4 -30.74 1.88 6.65
C ASP A 4 -30.17 1.48 5.30
N LEU A 5 -29.52 2.42 4.62
CA LEU A 5 -28.64 2.09 3.51
C LEU A 5 -27.48 1.32 4.13
N ASN A 6 -27.58 -0.01 4.13
CA ASN A 6 -26.47 -0.89 4.43
C ASN A 6 -25.26 -0.41 3.61
N VAL A 7 -24.30 0.22 4.28
CA VAL A 7 -22.99 0.47 3.70
C VAL A 7 -22.41 -0.92 3.48
N LEU A 8 -22.49 -1.41 2.24
CA LEU A 8 -21.95 -2.71 1.87
C LEU A 8 -20.46 -2.68 2.23
N SER A 9 -20.06 -3.57 3.14
CA SER A 9 -18.66 -3.74 3.50
C SER A 9 -17.87 -4.10 2.23
N PRO A 10 -16.78 -3.40 1.93
CA PRO A 10 -16.01 -3.68 0.72
C PRO A 10 -15.40 -5.08 0.79
N GLU A 11 -15.62 -5.89 -0.25
CA GLU A 11 -15.08 -7.25 -0.33
C GLU A 11 -13.68 -7.30 -0.93
N SER A 12 -13.21 -6.21 -1.55
CA SER A 12 -11.84 -6.10 -2.07
C SER A 12 -11.30 -4.66 -2.10
N CYS A 13 -10.01 -4.55 -2.39
CA CYS A 13 -9.34 -3.27 -2.65
C CYS A 13 -9.33 -2.87 -4.14
N ASN A 14 -9.94 -3.66 -5.03
CA ASN A 14 -9.99 -3.35 -6.47
C ASN A 14 -10.79 -2.06 -6.71
N ASP A 15 -10.31 -1.21 -7.64
CA ASP A 15 -10.85 0.14 -7.93
C ASP A 15 -10.85 1.15 -6.76
N CYS A 16 -10.32 0.79 -5.59
CA CYS A 16 -10.27 1.67 -4.43
C CYS A 16 -8.94 2.40 -4.33
N GLY A 17 -7.86 1.66 -4.05
CA GLY A 17 -6.48 2.16 -4.05
C GLY A 17 -6.11 3.17 -2.95
N LEU A 18 -7.08 3.72 -2.20
CA LEU A 18 -6.89 4.89 -1.35
C LEU A 18 -5.78 4.77 -0.30
N CYS A 19 -5.60 3.58 0.27
CA CYS A 19 -4.49 3.37 1.20
C CYS A 19 -3.15 3.38 0.45
N CYS A 20 -3.04 2.68 -0.68
CA CYS A 20 -1.83 2.64 -1.51
C CYS A 20 -1.47 4.00 -2.10
N GLU A 21 -2.48 4.83 -2.39
CA GLU A 21 -2.31 6.15 -2.98
C GLU A 21 -1.68 7.15 -2.01
N GLY A 22 -2.01 7.09 -0.70
CA GLY A 22 -1.61 8.13 0.26
C GLY A 22 -0.72 7.70 1.43
N ILE A 23 -0.36 6.41 1.56
CA ILE A 23 0.43 5.92 2.70
C ILE A 23 1.96 6.09 2.51
N GLY A 24 2.39 6.66 1.37
CA GLY A 24 3.78 6.55 0.93
C GLY A 24 4.09 5.10 0.55
N SER A 25 5.31 4.62 0.81
CA SER A 25 5.75 3.29 0.35
C SER A 25 6.22 2.36 1.48
N PRO A 26 5.29 1.73 2.24
CA PRO A 26 5.61 0.78 3.30
C PRO A 26 6.46 -0.41 2.84
N VAL A 27 6.43 -0.75 1.55
CA VAL A 27 7.23 -1.85 0.97
C VAL A 27 8.73 -1.56 1.03
N LEU A 28 9.14 -0.30 1.20
CA LEU A 28 10.54 0.04 1.39
C LEU A 28 11.11 -0.50 2.71
N TRP A 29 10.27 -0.91 3.67
CA TRP A 29 10.74 -1.63 4.86
C TRP A 29 11.32 -3.01 4.57
N TYR A 30 11.14 -3.54 3.36
CA TYR A 30 11.77 -4.79 2.93
C TYR A 30 13.17 -4.61 2.35
N THR A 31 13.65 -3.37 2.25
CA THR A 31 14.94 -3.04 1.63
C THR A 31 16.10 -3.82 2.27
N SER A 32 17.03 -4.26 1.44
CA SER A 32 18.27 -4.89 1.91
C SER A 32 19.17 -3.85 2.58
N SER A 33 19.76 -4.17 3.72
CA SER A 33 20.82 -3.36 4.33
C SER A 33 22.20 -3.99 4.10
N HIS A 34 23.25 -3.17 4.18
CA HIS A 34 24.64 -3.65 4.14
C HIS A 34 24.92 -4.71 5.22
N GLU A 35 24.21 -4.67 6.35
CA GLU A 35 24.37 -5.60 7.46
C GLU A 35 23.65 -6.93 7.23
N THR A 36 22.56 -6.92 6.47
CA THR A 36 21.72 -8.11 6.33
C THR A 36 22.07 -8.93 5.11
N MET A 37 22.53 -8.32 4.00
CA MET A 37 22.80 -8.93 2.67
C MET A 37 21.68 -9.83 2.08
N ALA A 38 20.69 -10.23 2.87
CA ALA A 38 19.59 -11.15 2.60
C ALA A 38 18.21 -10.46 2.71
N GLY A 39 18.17 -9.14 2.98
CA GLY A 39 16.93 -8.36 3.17
C GLY A 39 16.65 -7.99 4.63
N HIS A 40 15.83 -6.97 4.84
CA HIS A 40 15.37 -6.59 6.18
C HIS A 40 14.65 -7.77 6.89
N PRO A 41 14.68 -7.89 8.23
CA PRO A 41 13.92 -8.92 8.97
C PRO A 41 12.42 -8.97 8.71
N PHE A 42 11.86 -7.92 8.11
CA PHE A 42 10.44 -7.86 7.74
C PHE A 42 10.18 -8.31 6.30
N ARG A 43 11.22 -8.52 5.49
CA ARG A 43 11.07 -9.08 4.14
C ARG A 43 10.60 -10.53 4.27
N PRO A 44 9.46 -10.90 3.65
CA PRO A 44 8.94 -12.25 3.75
C PRO A 44 9.84 -13.23 3.02
N GLU A 45 9.94 -14.44 3.56
CA GLU A 45 10.57 -15.55 2.85
C GLU A 45 9.84 -15.82 1.53
N GLY A 46 10.60 -16.10 0.47
CA GLY A 46 10.05 -16.39 -0.85
C GLY A 46 9.62 -15.18 -1.67
N LEU A 47 9.84 -13.94 -1.19
CA LEU A 47 9.63 -12.74 -2.02
C LEU A 47 10.43 -12.89 -3.34
N PRO A 48 9.79 -12.77 -4.52
CA PRO A 48 10.47 -12.89 -5.79
C PRO A 48 11.63 -11.90 -5.93
N ALA A 49 12.72 -12.35 -6.55
CA ALA A 49 13.96 -11.57 -6.64
C ALA A 49 13.78 -10.25 -7.40
N GLU A 50 12.88 -10.23 -8.39
CA GLU A 50 12.51 -9.03 -9.14
C GLU A 50 11.81 -7.98 -8.27
N LEU A 51 10.93 -8.40 -7.35
CA LEU A 51 10.26 -7.49 -6.42
C LEU A 51 11.26 -6.97 -5.38
N ALA A 52 12.16 -7.83 -4.92
CA ALA A 52 13.24 -7.42 -4.03
C ALA A 52 14.15 -6.36 -4.68
N ALA A 53 14.54 -6.58 -5.95
CA ALA A 53 15.33 -5.63 -6.72
C ALA A 53 14.60 -4.29 -6.98
N GLU A 54 13.30 -4.32 -7.27
CA GLU A 54 12.47 -3.10 -7.43
C GLU A 54 12.50 -2.26 -6.15
N ILE A 55 12.29 -2.91 -4.99
CA ILE A 55 12.31 -2.25 -3.68
C ILE A 55 13.68 -1.64 -3.39
N ASP A 56 14.75 -2.41 -3.57
CA ASP A 56 16.11 -1.97 -3.26
C ASP A 56 16.53 -0.80 -4.17
N ALA A 57 16.11 -0.83 -5.45
CA ALA A 57 16.35 0.26 -6.40
C ALA A 57 15.60 1.55 -6.02
N ALA A 58 14.32 1.43 -5.66
CA ALA A 58 13.51 2.57 -5.23
C ALA A 58 14.09 3.22 -3.97
N PHE A 59 14.48 2.41 -2.97
CA PHE A 59 15.14 2.89 -1.76
C PHE A 59 16.48 3.56 -2.06
N GLY A 60 17.32 2.94 -2.89
CA GLY A 60 18.61 3.50 -3.30
C GLY A 60 18.49 4.85 -4.03
N GLY A 61 17.39 5.10 -4.73
CA GLY A 61 17.06 6.40 -5.32
C GLY A 61 16.96 7.51 -4.27
N LEU A 62 16.27 7.23 -3.15
CA LEU A 62 16.11 8.18 -2.04
C LEU A 62 17.47 8.55 -1.41
N PHE A 63 18.37 7.57 -1.22
CA PHE A 63 19.74 7.84 -0.72
C PHE A 63 20.56 8.73 -1.67
N ARG A 64 20.22 8.73 -2.95
CA ARG A 64 20.87 9.56 -3.98
C ARG A 64 20.19 10.94 -4.14
N GLY A 65 19.22 11.26 -3.28
CA GLY A 65 18.52 12.54 -3.30
C GLY A 65 17.36 12.61 -4.28
N GLN A 66 16.80 11.46 -4.72
CA GLN A 66 15.53 11.47 -5.43
C GLN A 66 14.39 11.81 -4.46
N GLU A 67 13.39 12.53 -4.95
CA GLU A 67 12.21 12.89 -4.18
C GLU A 67 11.43 11.63 -3.75
N PRO A 68 10.88 11.61 -2.53
CA PRO A 68 9.95 10.58 -2.11
C PRO A 68 8.75 10.52 -3.04
N GLN A 69 8.41 9.30 -3.44
CA GLN A 69 7.20 9.02 -4.20
C GLN A 69 5.95 9.33 -3.36
N GLU A 70 5.01 10.06 -3.96
CA GLU A 70 3.77 10.50 -3.31
C GLU A 70 2.83 9.32 -2.99
N SER A 71 2.99 8.20 -3.71
CA SER A 71 2.23 6.97 -3.54
C SER A 71 3.13 5.75 -3.33
N CYS A 72 2.51 4.64 -2.91
CA CYS A 72 3.20 3.39 -2.70
C CYS A 72 3.85 2.89 -3.98
N LEU A 73 5.06 2.31 -3.86
CA LEU A 73 5.78 1.73 -4.99
C LEU A 73 4.91 0.72 -5.73
N TRP A 74 4.11 -0.06 -5.01
CA TRP A 74 3.22 -1.06 -5.59
C TRP A 74 1.80 -0.57 -5.86
N TYR A 75 1.55 0.74 -5.84
CA TYR A 75 0.28 1.29 -6.29
C TYR A 75 0.16 1.17 -7.81
N ASP A 76 -0.98 0.69 -8.29
CA ASP A 76 -1.41 0.76 -9.67
C ASP A 76 -2.44 1.89 -9.77
N ALA A 77 -2.05 3.01 -10.37
CA ALA A 77 -2.92 4.18 -10.49
C ALA A 77 -4.05 3.98 -11.52
N GLU A 78 -3.84 3.13 -12.54
CA GLU A 78 -4.84 2.86 -13.56
C GLU A 78 -5.95 1.96 -13.02
N ARG A 79 -5.56 0.87 -12.35
CA ARG A 79 -6.49 -0.11 -11.76
C ARG A 79 -6.91 0.24 -10.32
N ARG A 80 -6.32 1.31 -9.76
CA ARG A 80 -6.49 1.78 -8.39
C ARG A 80 -6.38 0.64 -7.38
N CYS A 81 -5.31 -0.15 -7.45
CA CYS A 81 -5.11 -1.31 -6.58
C CYS A 81 -3.63 -1.56 -6.26
N CYS A 82 -3.35 -2.53 -5.39
CA CYS A 82 -1.98 -2.97 -5.13
C CYS A 82 -1.55 -4.00 -6.18
N ARG A 83 -0.41 -3.80 -6.84
CA ARG A 83 0.17 -4.71 -7.85
C ARG A 83 0.58 -6.07 -7.28
N HIS A 84 0.98 -6.09 -6.01
CA HIS A 84 1.52 -7.29 -5.34
C HIS A 84 0.82 -7.53 -3.99
N TYR A 85 -0.51 -7.69 -4.03
CA TYR A 85 -1.37 -7.76 -2.85
C TYR A 85 -0.98 -8.87 -1.84
N GLU A 86 -0.52 -10.00 -2.36
CA GLU A 86 -0.07 -11.17 -1.60
C GLU A 86 1.27 -10.96 -0.87
N TRP A 87 2.07 -10.00 -1.33
CA TRP A 87 3.37 -9.64 -0.75
C TRP A 87 3.31 -8.42 0.18
N ARG A 88 2.11 -7.93 0.49
CA ARG A 88 1.94 -6.72 1.30
C ARG A 88 2.68 -6.78 2.65
N PRO A 89 3.34 -5.69 3.07
CA PRO A 89 3.86 -5.49 4.42
C PRO A 89 2.82 -5.71 5.50
N GLN A 90 3.27 -6.08 6.70
CA GLN A 90 2.40 -6.35 7.84
C GLN A 90 1.47 -5.16 8.13
N VAL A 91 2.00 -3.93 8.12
CA VAL A 91 1.20 -2.70 8.29
C VAL A 91 0.04 -2.58 7.28
N CYS A 92 0.21 -3.10 6.06
CA CYS A 92 -0.83 -3.11 5.04
C CYS A 92 -1.81 -4.28 5.20
N ARG A 93 -1.42 -5.38 5.88
CA ARG A 93 -2.29 -6.52 6.22
C ARG A 93 -3.13 -6.22 7.45
N ASP A 94 -2.55 -5.53 8.42
CA ASP A 94 -3.22 -5.09 9.67
C ASP A 94 -4.29 -4.04 9.40
N TYR A 95 -4.19 -3.34 8.27
CA TYR A 95 -5.25 -2.45 7.80
C TYR A 95 -6.46 -3.25 7.33
N GLU A 96 -7.40 -3.48 8.24
CA GLU A 96 -8.60 -4.29 8.03
C GLU A 96 -9.48 -3.73 6.90
N LEU A 97 -9.69 -4.56 5.87
CA LEU A 97 -10.61 -4.25 4.78
C LEU A 97 -12.05 -4.16 5.31
N GLY A 98 -12.71 -3.03 5.09
CA GLY A 98 -14.06 -2.79 5.62
C GLY A 98 -14.10 -2.50 7.11
N GLY A 99 -12.95 -2.52 7.80
CA GLY A 99 -12.83 -2.02 9.16
C GLY A 99 -13.03 -0.50 9.23
N ARG A 100 -13.13 0.01 10.45
CA ARG A 100 -13.43 1.43 10.73
C ARG A 100 -12.56 2.41 9.92
N ALA A 101 -11.24 2.24 9.97
CA ALA A 101 -10.31 3.13 9.27
C ALA A 101 -10.49 3.10 7.74
N CYS A 102 -10.83 1.93 7.18
CA CYS A 102 -11.11 1.77 5.75
C CYS A 102 -12.37 2.54 5.33
N LEU A 103 -13.44 2.41 6.12
CA LEU A 103 -14.71 3.08 5.86
C LEU A 103 -14.59 4.60 5.99
N GLU A 104 -13.95 5.09 7.07
CA GLU A 104 -13.70 6.53 7.28
C GLU A 104 -12.88 7.13 6.12
N ARG A 105 -11.84 6.43 5.65
CA ARG A 105 -11.02 6.92 4.53
C ARG A 105 -11.81 7.01 3.22
N ARG A 106 -12.70 6.04 2.95
CA ARG A 106 -13.58 6.04 1.78
C ARG A 106 -14.63 7.16 1.86
N GLU A 107 -15.11 7.46 3.05
CA GLU A 107 -16.02 8.57 3.29
C GLU A 107 -15.36 9.92 3.02
N ILE A 108 -14.18 10.16 3.59
CA ILE A 108 -13.42 11.39 3.35
C ILE A 108 -13.17 11.62 1.86
N GLU A 109 -12.78 10.57 1.12
CA GLU A 109 -12.55 10.66 -0.32
C GLU A 109 -13.84 10.99 -1.08
N ARG A 110 -14.96 10.35 -0.72
CA ARG A 110 -16.26 10.58 -1.36
C ARG A 110 -16.70 12.02 -1.17
N ASP A 111 -16.55 12.56 0.04
CA ASP A 111 -16.93 13.94 0.35
C ASP A 111 -16.03 14.94 -0.39
N SER A 112 -14.73 14.64 -0.49
CA SER A 112 -13.75 15.48 -1.21
C SER A 112 -14.01 15.57 -2.73
N ARG A 113 -14.75 14.60 -3.30
CA ARG A 113 -15.13 14.59 -4.73
C ARG A 113 -16.49 15.24 -5.00
N ALA A 114 -17.24 15.55 -3.95
CA ALA A 114 -18.56 16.17 -4.06
C ALA A 114 -18.48 17.71 -4.06
N ASP A 115 -17.37 18.27 -3.56
CA ASP A 115 -16.96 19.68 -3.69
C ASP A 115 -16.22 19.94 -5.01
#